data_AF-A0A8T0L5N8-F1
#
_entry.id   AF-A0A8T0L5N8-F1
#
_cell.length_a   1.000
_cell.length_b   1.000
_cell.length_c   1.000
_cell.angle_alpha   90.00
_cell.angle_beta   90.00
_cell.angle_gamma   90.00
#
_symmetry.space_group_name_H-M   'P 1'
#
loop_
_entity.id
_entity.type
_entity.pdbx_description
1 polymer ?
#
loop_
_entity_poly.entity_id
_entity_poly.type
_entity_poly.pdbx_seq_one_letter_code
_entity_poly.pdbx_strand_id
1 'polypeptide(L)'
;MDMKGYSVSWTKHKKEPYFSARHTRRQEQCIQANDDTPEETSLLNHSLKLALSTSQNTLLPTLPAFVAFLLLVTSIGTAFSHPIASNSPLPSSPSHPTVNNTFRPPPLLKKLRRIRAHLNKINKPPVKTIQSPDGDFIDCVLSHQQPAFDHPLLRGQRPLDPPERPKGHPNGEKVIESFQLWTDSGEICPEGTVPIRRTTEQDFLRASSIRRFGRKVRRDSTGTGHEHAVVSVNGDQYYGAKASINVWTPSVTDPYEFSLSQIWVIAGSFGNDLNTIEAGWQVSPELYGDNYPRFFTYWTTDAYQATGCYNLLCSGFVQTNNRIAIGAAISPRSIYNARQFDIGLMVWKDPKHGHWWLEFGSGLLVGYWPAYLFSHLRNHASMVQFGGEIVNSRSRGYHTGTQMGSGHFAEEGFRKAAYFRNLQVVDWDNNLLPLSNIHQLADHSNCYDIRVGSNNVWGTYFYYGGPGRNVRCP
;
A
#
# COMPACT_ATOMS: atom_id res chain seq x y z
N MET A 1 47.66 43.91 29.46
CA MET A 1 46.61 44.93 29.63
C MET A 1 45.29 44.17 29.69
N ASP A 2 45.02 43.40 30.76
CA ASP A 2 44.50 43.84 32.09
C ASP A 2 43.20 44.65 31.95
N MET A 3 42.06 44.34 32.59
CA MET A 3 41.85 43.79 33.93
C MET A 3 40.37 43.38 34.15
N LYS A 4 40.15 42.39 35.04
CA LYS A 4 39.05 42.17 36.03
C LYS A 4 37.62 41.87 35.50
N GLY A 5 36.89 40.82 35.89
CA GLY A 5 36.95 39.90 37.03
C GLY A 5 36.06 40.39 38.18
N TYR A 6 34.95 39.69 38.48
CA TYR A 6 34.44 39.40 39.84
C TYR A 6 33.37 38.30 39.83
N SER A 7 33.60 37.30 40.70
CA SER A 7 32.68 36.26 41.15
C SER A 7 32.20 36.60 42.57
N VAL A 8 31.04 36.07 43.01
CA VAL A 8 30.80 35.63 44.39
C VAL A 8 29.79 34.48 44.41
N SER A 9 30.15 33.39 45.07
CA SER A 9 29.30 32.30 45.58
C SER A 9 29.16 32.47 47.10
N TRP A 10 28.09 32.00 47.77
CA TRP A 10 28.19 31.37 49.12
C TRP A 10 26.96 30.47 49.44
N THR A 11 27.24 29.16 49.51
CA THR A 11 26.86 28.08 50.47
C THR A 11 25.53 27.99 51.23
N LYS A 12 24.93 26.80 51.07
CA LYS A 12 24.49 25.76 52.06
C LYS A 12 24.50 26.09 53.58
N HIS A 13 23.41 25.69 54.25
CA HIS A 13 23.47 24.97 55.54
C HIS A 13 22.34 23.90 55.68
N LYS A 14 22.73 22.72 56.19
CA LYS A 14 21.94 21.52 56.52
C LYS A 14 21.09 21.68 57.79
N LYS A 15 19.97 20.95 57.90
CA LYS A 15 19.73 19.81 58.85
C LYS A 15 18.24 19.42 58.97
N GLU A 16 17.94 18.16 58.68
CA GLU A 16 16.84 17.32 59.26
C GLU A 16 17.06 17.11 60.79
N PRO A 17 16.16 16.52 61.63
CA PRO A 17 15.17 15.46 61.29
C PRO A 17 13.86 15.30 62.15
N TYR A 18 13.03 14.32 61.74
CA TYR A 18 12.25 13.32 62.53
C TYR A 18 10.87 13.59 63.20
N PHE A 19 9.96 12.62 62.93
CA PHE A 19 8.77 12.10 63.68
C PHE A 19 7.56 13.05 63.89
N SER A 20 6.27 12.65 63.90
CA SER A 20 5.58 11.37 64.10
C SER A 20 4.11 11.43 63.59
N ALA A 21 3.54 10.25 63.33
CA ALA A 21 2.12 10.00 63.04
C ALA A 21 1.16 10.14 64.25
N ARG A 22 -0.13 10.42 63.97
CA ARG A 22 -1.38 9.91 64.63
C ARG A 22 -2.60 10.60 63.96
N HIS A 23 -3.47 9.92 63.23
CA HIS A 23 -4.63 9.09 63.60
C HIS A 23 -5.86 9.80 64.23
N THR A 24 -7.04 9.43 63.69
CA THR A 24 -8.45 9.57 64.15
C THR A 24 -9.18 10.86 63.78
N ARG A 25 -10.48 10.89 63.40
CA ARG A 25 -11.56 9.89 63.36
C ARG A 25 -12.70 10.37 62.43
N ARG A 26 -13.47 9.39 61.95
CA ARG A 26 -14.79 9.43 61.29
C ARG A 26 -15.77 10.47 61.85
N GLN A 27 -16.64 10.96 60.96
CA GLN A 27 -18.07 11.05 61.26
C GLN A 27 -18.91 10.68 60.02
N GLU A 28 -19.84 9.76 60.23
CA GLU A 28 -20.83 9.24 59.30
C GLU A 28 -22.08 10.14 59.29
N GLN A 29 -22.75 10.26 58.15
CA GLN A 29 -24.22 10.24 58.10
C GLN A 29 -24.75 9.87 56.70
N CYS A 30 -25.34 8.68 56.65
CA CYS A 30 -26.43 8.12 55.83
C CYS A 30 -27.51 9.13 55.35
N ILE A 31 -28.42 8.93 54.39
CA ILE A 31 -28.83 7.88 53.42
C ILE A 31 -29.82 8.62 52.48
N GLN A 32 -29.82 8.35 51.17
CA GLN A 32 -31.05 8.00 50.43
C GLN A 32 -30.73 7.40 49.08
N ALA A 33 -31.18 6.16 48.92
CA ALA A 33 -31.15 5.38 47.70
C ALA A 33 -32.29 5.81 46.77
N ASN A 34 -32.04 5.79 45.46
CA ASN A 34 -33.06 5.49 44.48
C ASN A 34 -32.50 4.40 43.55
N ASP A 35 -33.32 3.35 43.43
CA ASP A 35 -33.25 2.28 42.46
C ASP A 35 -33.06 2.83 41.04
N ASP A 36 -32.14 2.23 40.29
CA ASP A 36 -32.36 1.97 38.87
C ASP A 36 -31.68 0.64 38.52
N THR A 37 -32.51 -0.32 38.15
CA THR A 37 -32.20 -1.68 37.71
C THR A 37 -31.30 -1.70 36.47
N PRO A 38 -30.30 -2.61 36.39
CA PRO A 38 -29.56 -2.83 35.14
C PRO A 38 -30.31 -3.80 34.24
N GLU A 39 -30.64 -3.34 33.04
CA GLU A 39 -31.25 -4.12 31.97
C GLU A 39 -30.22 -5.13 31.42
N GLU A 40 -30.54 -6.40 31.61
CA GLU A 40 -29.78 -7.58 31.20
C GLU A 40 -29.90 -7.75 29.68
N THR A 41 -28.90 -7.30 28.91
CA THR A 41 -28.84 -7.57 27.46
C THR A 41 -28.10 -8.87 27.21
N SER A 42 -28.89 -9.87 26.81
CA SER A 42 -28.45 -11.22 26.46
C SER A 42 -27.44 -11.23 25.31
N LEU A 43 -26.33 -11.93 25.53
CA LEU A 43 -25.40 -12.35 24.50
C LEU A 43 -26.07 -13.44 23.65
N LEU A 44 -26.72 -13.03 22.56
CA LEU A 44 -27.22 -13.96 21.55
C LEU A 44 -26.15 -14.19 20.47
N ASN A 45 -25.44 -15.32 20.60
CA ASN A 45 -24.61 -15.91 19.56
C ASN A 45 -25.49 -16.27 18.35
N HIS A 46 -25.47 -15.45 17.28
CA HIS A 46 -26.03 -15.84 16.00
C HIS A 46 -24.95 -16.22 14.99
N SER A 47 -24.86 -17.52 14.79
CA SER A 47 -24.19 -18.22 13.69
C SER A 47 -24.64 -17.67 12.33
N LEU A 48 -23.70 -17.20 11.51
CA LEU A 48 -23.92 -16.87 10.10
C LEU A 48 -24.07 -18.17 9.29
N LYS A 49 -25.30 -18.68 9.18
CA LYS A 49 -25.73 -19.55 8.07
C LYS A 49 -26.60 -18.72 7.13
N LEU A 50 -26.03 -18.29 6.00
CA LEU A 50 -26.79 -17.72 4.90
C LEU A 50 -27.57 -18.85 4.20
N ALA A 51 -28.88 -18.86 4.42
CA ALA A 51 -29.83 -19.65 3.64
C ALA A 51 -30.22 -18.87 2.38
N LEU A 52 -30.08 -19.53 1.22
CA LEU A 52 -30.68 -19.12 -0.04
C LEU A 52 -32.21 -19.21 0.09
N SER A 53 -32.92 -18.11 -0.11
CA SER A 53 -34.37 -18.15 -0.37
C SER A 53 -34.65 -17.90 -1.85
N THR A 54 -34.93 -19.00 -2.55
CA THR A 54 -35.63 -19.03 -3.83
C THR A 54 -37.09 -18.63 -3.64
N SER A 55 -37.58 -17.71 -4.47
CA SER A 55 -39.02 -17.48 -4.66
C SER A 55 -39.45 -18.11 -5.98
N GLN A 56 -40.19 -19.21 -5.91
CA GLN A 56 -40.99 -19.75 -7.01
C GLN A 56 -42.47 -19.70 -6.61
N ASN A 57 -43.30 -19.18 -7.52
CA ASN A 57 -44.70 -19.58 -7.74
C ASN A 57 -44.91 -19.45 -9.27
N THR A 58 -44.90 -20.54 -10.07
CA THR A 58 -46.00 -21.48 -10.39
C THR A 58 -47.18 -20.83 -11.15
N LEU A 59 -47.70 -21.28 -12.31
CA LEU A 59 -47.55 -22.48 -13.15
C LEU A 59 -48.30 -22.28 -14.52
N LEU A 60 -47.74 -22.86 -15.62
CA LEU A 60 -48.33 -23.65 -16.75
C LEU A 60 -49.35 -23.03 -17.77
N PRO A 61 -49.64 -23.70 -18.93
CA PRO A 61 -48.79 -24.47 -19.86
C PRO A 61 -49.08 -24.23 -21.38
N THR A 62 -48.18 -24.63 -22.30
CA THR A 62 -48.49 -25.47 -23.49
C THR A 62 -47.20 -25.82 -24.27
N LEU A 63 -47.09 -27.09 -24.68
CA LEU A 63 -46.00 -27.79 -25.40
C LEU A 63 -46.09 -27.60 -26.96
N PRO A 64 -45.34 -28.34 -27.82
CA PRO A 64 -43.90 -28.20 -28.14
C PRO A 64 -43.64 -28.21 -29.68
N ALA A 65 -42.55 -27.63 -30.19
CA ALA A 65 -42.10 -27.96 -31.56
C ALA A 65 -40.61 -27.63 -31.82
N PHE A 66 -39.94 -28.53 -32.54
CA PHE A 66 -38.65 -28.39 -33.21
C PHE A 66 -37.35 -28.57 -32.40
N VAL A 67 -37.12 -29.83 -31.99
CA VAL A 67 -35.78 -30.44 -32.04
C VAL A 67 -35.86 -31.64 -32.99
N ALA A 68 -35.51 -31.43 -34.26
CA ALA A 68 -35.29 -32.50 -35.24
C ALA A 68 -34.52 -31.95 -36.45
N PHE A 69 -33.20 -32.11 -36.46
CA PHE A 69 -32.38 -32.45 -37.63
C PHE A 69 -30.94 -32.70 -37.14
N LEU A 70 -30.68 -33.89 -36.58
CA LEU A 70 -30.10 -35.06 -37.25
C LEU A 70 -28.58 -34.94 -37.50
N LEU A 71 -27.84 -35.38 -36.46
CA LEU A 71 -26.58 -36.10 -36.62
C LEU A 71 -26.87 -37.55 -37.04
N LEU A 72 -25.91 -38.12 -37.78
CA LEU A 72 -25.66 -39.55 -38.06
C LEU A 72 -26.47 -40.23 -39.18
N VAL A 73 -25.82 -40.38 -40.34
CA VAL A 73 -25.76 -41.67 -41.03
C VAL A 73 -24.30 -42.06 -41.17
N THR A 74 -23.95 -43.19 -40.55
CA THR A 74 -22.67 -43.87 -40.63
C THR A 74 -22.59 -44.76 -41.88
N SER A 75 -21.34 -45.06 -42.25
CA SER A 75 -20.83 -46.33 -42.79
C SER A 75 -21.22 -46.75 -44.22
N ILE A 76 -20.21 -46.83 -45.09
CA ILE A 76 -19.66 -48.03 -45.76
C ILE A 76 -18.87 -47.57 -46.99
N GLY A 77 -17.67 -48.14 -47.22
CA GLY A 77 -17.17 -48.30 -48.59
C GLY A 77 -15.76 -47.80 -48.87
N THR A 78 -14.84 -48.75 -48.97
CA THR A 78 -13.43 -48.66 -49.34
C THR A 78 -13.16 -48.34 -50.81
N ALA A 79 -12.04 -47.65 -51.04
CA ALA A 79 -11.02 -47.88 -52.09
C ALA A 79 -11.30 -47.60 -53.58
N PHE A 80 -10.18 -47.27 -54.25
CA PHE A 80 -9.85 -47.27 -55.69
C PHE A 80 -9.83 -45.93 -56.47
N SER A 81 -8.61 -45.35 -56.51
CA SER A 81 -7.75 -45.12 -57.69
C SER A 81 -8.39 -44.90 -59.08
N HIS A 82 -8.12 -43.75 -59.73
CA HIS A 82 -7.18 -43.56 -60.86
C HIS A 82 -7.42 -42.24 -61.65
N PRO A 83 -6.45 -41.77 -62.47
CA PRO A 83 -6.20 -40.36 -62.78
C PRO A 83 -6.61 -39.97 -64.21
N ILE A 84 -6.63 -38.66 -64.51
CA ILE A 84 -6.49 -38.17 -65.88
C ILE A 84 -5.40 -37.10 -65.92
N ALA A 85 -4.39 -37.43 -66.72
CA ALA A 85 -3.26 -36.59 -67.09
C ALA A 85 -3.61 -35.71 -68.30
N SER A 86 -2.98 -34.54 -68.38
CA SER A 86 -2.65 -33.90 -69.65
C SER A 86 -1.27 -33.23 -69.55
N ASN A 87 -0.27 -33.84 -70.19
CA ASN A 87 1.03 -33.25 -70.57
C ASN A 87 0.76 -32.15 -71.63
N SER A 88 1.55 -31.10 -71.92
CA SER A 88 3.01 -30.83 -71.98
C SER A 88 3.20 -29.30 -72.33
N PRO A 89 4.38 -28.70 -72.66
CA PRO A 89 5.72 -28.68 -72.06
C PRO A 89 6.49 -27.29 -72.01
N LEU A 90 7.44 -27.14 -71.06
CA LEU A 90 8.73 -26.36 -71.03
C LEU A 90 8.76 -24.80 -71.20
N PRO A 91 9.81 -24.01 -70.78
CA PRO A 91 11.19 -24.36 -70.39
C PRO A 91 11.77 -23.68 -69.10
N SER A 92 13.07 -23.90 -68.88
CA SER A 92 13.93 -23.78 -67.68
C SER A 92 14.69 -22.45 -67.43
N SER A 93 14.92 -22.16 -66.13
CA SER A 93 16.05 -21.42 -65.48
C SER A 93 16.15 -19.88 -65.65
N PRO A 94 16.74 -19.08 -64.70
CA PRO A 94 17.81 -19.43 -63.76
C PRO A 94 17.67 -18.97 -62.28
N SER A 95 18.60 -19.49 -61.47
CA SER A 95 18.91 -19.21 -60.07
C SER A 95 18.93 -17.73 -59.66
N HIS A 96 18.13 -17.37 -58.66
CA HIS A 96 18.27 -16.13 -57.90
C HIS A 96 19.03 -16.37 -56.59
N PRO A 97 19.87 -15.42 -56.16
CA PRO A 97 20.78 -15.59 -55.04
C PRO A 97 19.99 -15.74 -53.73
N THR A 98 20.42 -16.67 -52.89
CA THR A 98 19.99 -16.83 -51.50
C THR A 98 20.32 -15.56 -50.73
N VAL A 99 19.39 -14.61 -50.77
CA VAL A 99 19.35 -13.52 -49.78
C VAL A 99 19.05 -14.20 -48.46
N ASN A 100 20.08 -14.34 -47.62
CA ASN A 100 19.93 -14.63 -46.20
C ASN A 100 19.16 -13.46 -45.54
N ASN A 101 17.85 -13.45 -45.76
CA ASN A 101 16.93 -12.67 -44.97
C ASN A 101 16.90 -13.31 -43.59
N THR A 102 17.87 -12.95 -42.74
CA THR A 102 17.73 -13.09 -41.30
C THR A 102 16.38 -12.47 -40.93
N PHE A 103 15.39 -13.33 -40.68
CA PHE A 103 14.06 -12.95 -40.24
C PHE A 103 14.23 -12.18 -38.93
N ARG A 104 14.27 -10.84 -39.02
CA ARG A 104 14.28 -10.01 -37.82
C ARG A 104 12.89 -10.18 -37.20
N PRO A 105 12.78 -10.70 -35.98
CA PRO A 105 11.48 -10.88 -35.37
C PRO A 105 10.77 -9.52 -35.30
N PRO A 106 9.44 -9.47 -35.53
CA PRO A 106 8.68 -8.23 -35.49
C PRO A 106 8.95 -7.44 -34.20
N PRO A 107 8.92 -6.09 -34.23
CA PRO A 107 9.20 -5.26 -33.05
C PRO A 107 8.44 -5.69 -31.79
N LEU A 108 7.17 -6.12 -31.95
CA LEU A 108 6.34 -6.64 -30.87
C LEU A 108 6.91 -7.94 -30.26
N LEU A 109 7.35 -8.89 -31.08
CA LEU A 109 7.94 -10.14 -30.61
C LEU A 109 9.24 -9.89 -29.82
N LYS A 110 10.05 -8.92 -30.27
CA LYS A 110 11.25 -8.49 -29.52
C LYS A 110 10.88 -7.87 -28.18
N LYS A 111 9.83 -7.04 -28.12
CA LYS A 111 9.32 -6.46 -26.88
C LYS A 111 8.85 -7.55 -25.92
N LEU A 112 8.03 -8.49 -26.37
CA LEU A 112 7.53 -9.61 -25.56
C LEU A 112 8.66 -10.51 -25.03
N ARG A 113 9.68 -10.81 -25.85
CA ARG A 113 10.86 -11.55 -25.38
C ARG A 113 11.59 -10.84 -24.25
N ARG A 114 11.74 -9.51 -24.33
CA ARG A 114 12.35 -8.69 -23.26
C ARG A 114 11.49 -8.68 -22.00
N ILE A 115 10.17 -8.59 -22.14
CA ILE A 115 9.23 -8.65 -21.02
C ILE A 115 9.35 -10.01 -20.31
N ARG A 116 9.29 -11.12 -21.05
CA ARG A 116 9.44 -12.48 -20.47
C ARG A 116 10.76 -12.66 -19.76
N ALA A 117 11.86 -12.20 -20.35
CA ALA A 117 13.17 -12.26 -19.71
C ALA A 117 13.20 -11.47 -18.39
N HIS A 118 12.50 -10.34 -18.32
CA HIS A 118 12.41 -9.53 -17.11
C HIS A 118 11.50 -10.18 -16.06
N LEU A 119 10.35 -10.72 -16.47
CA LEU A 119 9.42 -11.45 -15.59
C LEU A 119 10.09 -12.63 -14.92
N ASN A 120 10.87 -13.42 -15.67
CA ASN A 120 11.65 -14.54 -15.14
C ASN A 120 12.70 -14.11 -14.09
N LYS A 121 13.09 -12.84 -14.07
CA LYS A 121 14.04 -12.29 -13.10
C LYS A 121 13.33 -11.87 -11.80
N ILE A 122 12.20 -11.18 -11.92
CA ILE A 122 11.50 -10.57 -10.77
C ILE A 122 10.55 -11.53 -10.07
N ASN A 123 9.86 -12.41 -10.81
CA ASN A 123 8.96 -13.40 -10.23
C ASN A 123 9.78 -14.58 -9.73
N LYS A 124 9.72 -14.84 -8.43
CA LYS A 124 10.43 -15.95 -7.80
C LYS A 124 9.60 -17.23 -7.89
N PRO A 125 10.25 -18.42 -7.94
CA PRO A 125 9.53 -19.69 -7.94
C PRO A 125 8.65 -19.83 -6.68
N PRO A 126 7.32 -19.98 -6.83
CA PRO A 126 6.44 -20.20 -5.69
C PRO A 126 6.45 -21.66 -5.24
N VAL A 127 6.23 -21.89 -3.94
CA VAL A 127 5.85 -23.21 -3.41
C VAL A 127 4.35 -23.44 -3.43
N LYS A 128 3.57 -22.35 -3.49
CA LYS A 128 2.12 -22.33 -3.60
C LYS A 128 1.70 -21.05 -4.32
N THR A 129 0.69 -21.11 -5.18
CA THR A 129 0.05 -19.95 -5.78
C THR A 129 -1.41 -19.93 -5.35
N ILE A 130 -1.89 -18.77 -4.89
CA ILE A 130 -3.29 -18.52 -4.50
C ILE A 130 -3.88 -17.58 -5.53
N GLN A 131 -5.08 -17.88 -6.02
CA GLN A 131 -5.82 -16.97 -6.90
C GLN A 131 -6.78 -16.12 -6.07
N SER A 132 -6.58 -14.80 -6.12
CA SER A 132 -7.40 -13.83 -5.43
C SER A 132 -8.71 -13.55 -6.19
N PRO A 133 -9.82 -13.20 -5.51
CA PRO A 133 -11.11 -12.92 -6.17
C PRO A 133 -11.08 -11.79 -7.22
N ASP A 134 -10.13 -10.86 -7.13
CA ASP A 134 -9.90 -9.80 -8.12
C ASP A 134 -9.08 -10.25 -9.34
N GLY A 135 -8.68 -11.53 -9.41
CA GLY A 135 -7.93 -12.12 -10.52
C GLY A 135 -6.41 -12.08 -10.35
N ASP A 136 -5.89 -11.50 -9.27
CA ASP A 136 -4.47 -11.54 -8.95
C ASP A 136 -4.01 -12.96 -8.58
N PHE A 137 -2.74 -13.24 -8.85
CA PHE A 137 -2.04 -14.41 -8.32
C PHE A 137 -1.09 -13.99 -7.20
N ILE A 138 -1.24 -14.61 -6.05
CA ILE A 138 -0.34 -14.46 -4.90
C ILE A 138 0.56 -15.68 -4.82
N ASP A 139 1.85 -15.46 -5.06
CA ASP A 139 2.89 -16.46 -5.01
C ASP A 139 3.50 -16.53 -3.62
N CYS A 140 3.34 -17.65 -2.93
CA CYS A 140 4.03 -17.94 -1.68
C CYS A 140 5.46 -18.38 -2.01
N VAL A 141 6.42 -17.48 -1.77
CA VAL A 141 7.83 -17.69 -2.09
C VAL A 141 8.58 -17.99 -0.81
N LEU A 142 9.54 -18.93 -0.83
CA LEU A 142 10.39 -19.18 0.35
C LEU A 142 11.04 -17.88 0.82
N SER A 143 10.96 -17.60 2.12
CA SER A 143 11.38 -16.33 2.71
C SER A 143 12.81 -15.91 2.35
N HIS A 144 13.75 -16.86 2.27
CA HIS A 144 15.15 -16.62 1.89
C HIS A 144 15.41 -16.53 0.38
N GLN A 145 14.38 -16.72 -0.46
CA GLN A 145 14.44 -16.65 -1.93
C GLN A 145 13.69 -15.44 -2.50
N GLN A 146 13.07 -14.64 -1.64
CA GLN A 146 12.35 -13.43 -2.04
C GLN A 146 13.27 -12.40 -2.74
N PRO A 147 12.71 -11.44 -3.51
CA PRO A 147 13.48 -10.47 -4.30
C PRO A 147 14.56 -9.69 -3.51
N ALA A 148 14.37 -9.46 -2.21
CA ALA A 148 15.35 -8.79 -1.36
C ALA A 148 16.76 -9.39 -1.47
N PHE A 149 16.86 -10.72 -1.55
CA PHE A 149 18.13 -11.47 -1.55
C PHE A 149 18.86 -11.47 -2.89
N ASP A 150 18.30 -10.84 -3.93
CA ASP A 150 19.06 -10.52 -5.13
C ASP A 150 20.09 -9.41 -4.89
N HIS A 151 19.89 -8.60 -3.83
CA HIS A 151 20.84 -7.56 -3.43
C HIS A 151 22.17 -8.18 -2.98
N PRO A 152 23.33 -7.72 -3.51
CA PRO A 152 24.64 -8.30 -3.17
C PRO A 152 24.93 -8.34 -1.67
N LEU A 153 24.51 -7.31 -0.92
CA LEU A 153 24.73 -7.22 0.52
C LEU A 153 23.75 -8.05 1.37
N LEU A 154 22.68 -8.60 0.80
CA LEU A 154 21.74 -9.48 1.52
C LEU A 154 21.89 -10.94 1.14
N ARG A 155 22.48 -11.23 -0.01
CA ARG A 155 22.58 -12.58 -0.55
C ARG A 155 23.11 -13.57 0.49
N GLY A 156 22.36 -14.65 0.72
CA GLY A 156 22.72 -15.71 1.67
C GLY A 156 22.35 -15.42 3.13
N GLN A 157 21.83 -14.25 3.44
CA GLN A 157 21.31 -13.94 4.77
C GLN A 157 19.89 -14.48 4.93
N ARG A 158 19.44 -14.58 6.19
CA ARG A 158 18.05 -14.87 6.55
C ARG A 158 17.39 -13.59 7.07
N PRO A 159 16.05 -13.48 6.98
CA PRO A 159 15.34 -12.39 7.64
C PRO A 159 15.65 -12.32 9.13
N LEU A 160 15.72 -11.10 9.68
CA LEU A 160 15.95 -10.88 11.12
C LEU A 160 14.74 -11.28 11.96
N ASP A 161 15.01 -11.54 13.23
CA ASP A 161 13.97 -11.66 14.26
C ASP A 161 13.22 -10.34 14.46
N PRO A 162 11.96 -10.38 14.95
CA PRO A 162 11.17 -9.19 15.28
C PRO A 162 11.93 -8.17 16.14
N PRO A 163 11.82 -6.85 15.83
CA PRO A 163 12.47 -5.80 16.59
C PRO A 163 11.68 -5.46 17.87
N GLU A 164 12.29 -4.65 18.74
CA GLU A 164 11.55 -4.01 19.83
C GLU A 164 10.63 -2.90 19.28
N ARG A 165 9.37 -2.89 19.75
CA ARG A 165 8.40 -1.83 19.40
C ARG A 165 8.63 -0.57 20.24
N PRO A 166 8.26 0.61 19.74
CA PRO A 166 8.34 1.83 20.54
C PRO A 166 7.50 1.77 21.82
N LYS A 167 8.01 2.36 22.90
CA LYS A 167 7.30 2.55 24.17
C LYS A 167 6.01 3.32 23.93
N GLY A 168 4.91 2.86 24.52
CA GLY A 168 3.57 3.42 24.30
C GLY A 168 2.81 2.80 23.11
N HIS A 169 3.43 1.89 22.35
CA HIS A 169 2.69 1.01 21.46
C HIS A 169 1.84 0.03 22.28
N PRO A 170 0.52 -0.06 22.07
CA PRO A 170 -0.35 -0.93 22.87
C PRO A 170 0.03 -2.40 22.66
N ASN A 171 0.38 -3.10 23.75
CA ASN A 171 0.60 -4.53 23.74
C ASN A 171 -0.75 -5.25 23.66
N GLY A 172 -1.14 -5.69 22.47
CA GLY A 172 -2.31 -6.52 22.31
C GLY A 172 -2.37 -7.10 20.91
N GLU A 173 -2.18 -8.42 20.80
CA GLU A 173 -2.63 -9.20 19.65
C GLU A 173 -4.16 -9.17 19.60
N LYS A 174 -4.73 -8.07 19.11
CA LYS A 174 -6.16 -7.99 18.82
C LYS A 174 -6.37 -8.22 17.34
N VAL A 175 -6.97 -9.39 17.08
CA VAL A 175 -7.67 -9.85 15.87
C VAL A 175 -6.93 -9.57 14.56
N ILE A 176 -6.47 -10.65 13.94
CA ILE A 176 -6.08 -10.68 12.54
C ILE A 176 -7.35 -10.42 11.71
N GLU A 177 -7.68 -9.16 11.47
CA GLU A 177 -8.67 -8.83 10.46
C GLU A 177 -8.09 -9.17 9.09
N SER A 178 -8.89 -9.82 8.24
CA SER A 178 -8.57 -9.97 6.82
C SER A 178 -8.55 -8.57 6.23
N PHE A 179 -7.36 -8.06 5.91
CA PHE A 179 -7.19 -6.73 5.33
C PHE A 179 -7.03 -6.75 3.82
N GLN A 180 -6.95 -7.94 3.21
CA GLN A 180 -6.67 -8.10 1.79
C GLN A 180 -7.58 -9.12 1.14
N LEU A 181 -8.03 -8.81 -0.07
CA LEU A 181 -9.06 -9.60 -0.75
C LEU A 181 -8.64 -11.07 -1.00
N TRP A 182 -7.35 -11.33 -1.18
CA TRP A 182 -6.84 -12.67 -1.47
C TRP A 182 -7.04 -13.66 -0.31
N THR A 183 -7.15 -13.17 0.94
CA THR A 183 -7.40 -14.01 2.12
C THR A 183 -8.87 -14.37 2.30
N ASP A 184 -9.80 -13.78 1.53
CA ASP A 184 -11.24 -14.07 1.61
C ASP A 184 -11.58 -15.50 1.11
N SER A 185 -10.68 -16.11 0.33
CA SER A 185 -10.76 -17.52 -0.05
C SER A 185 -10.56 -18.49 1.13
N GLY A 186 -10.05 -18.00 2.25
CA GLY A 186 -9.58 -18.81 3.38
C GLY A 186 -8.22 -19.45 3.16
N GLU A 187 -7.59 -19.25 1.99
CA GLU A 187 -6.24 -19.73 1.73
C GLU A 187 -5.19 -18.85 2.39
N ILE A 188 -4.16 -19.50 2.93
CA ILE A 188 -2.98 -18.85 3.51
C ILE A 188 -1.70 -19.38 2.87
N CYS A 189 -0.65 -18.56 2.92
CA CYS A 189 0.70 -19.00 2.56
C CYS A 189 1.32 -19.85 3.68
N PRO A 190 2.03 -20.95 3.36
CA PRO A 190 2.68 -21.79 4.37
C PRO A 190 3.69 -21.01 5.23
N GLU A 191 3.95 -21.50 6.44
CA GLU A 191 5.03 -20.95 7.27
C GLU A 191 6.40 -21.03 6.57
N GLY A 192 7.26 -20.05 6.85
CA GLY A 192 8.56 -19.93 6.18
C GLY A 192 8.52 -19.35 4.76
N THR A 193 7.33 -18.98 4.26
CA THR A 193 7.14 -18.30 2.97
C THR A 193 6.67 -16.85 3.15
N VAL A 194 6.75 -16.06 2.09
CA VAL A 194 6.20 -14.71 2.01
C VAL A 194 5.28 -14.61 0.79
N PRO A 195 4.06 -14.06 0.90
CA PRO A 195 3.18 -13.84 -0.24
C PRO A 195 3.68 -12.66 -1.08
N ILE A 196 3.79 -12.89 -2.38
CA ILE A 196 4.20 -11.88 -3.37
C ILE A 196 3.17 -11.84 -4.49
N ARG A 197 2.62 -10.66 -4.79
CA ARG A 197 1.75 -10.50 -5.95
C ARG A 197 2.57 -10.74 -7.22
N ARG A 198 2.16 -11.71 -8.04
CA ARG A 198 2.82 -12.02 -9.31
C ARG A 198 2.71 -10.84 -10.27
N THR A 199 3.83 -10.42 -10.83
CA THR A 199 3.82 -9.46 -11.94
C THR A 199 3.52 -10.18 -13.25
N THR A 200 2.63 -9.63 -14.08
CA THR A 200 2.20 -10.26 -15.34
C THR A 200 2.78 -9.58 -16.57
N GLU A 201 2.65 -10.23 -17.74
CA GLU A 201 2.99 -9.58 -19.03
C GLU A 201 2.16 -8.32 -19.26
N GLN A 202 0.90 -8.30 -18.82
CA GLN A 202 0.01 -7.15 -19.00
C GLN A 202 0.47 -5.94 -18.18
N ASP A 203 1.05 -6.17 -17.00
CA ASP A 203 1.61 -5.09 -16.18
C ASP A 203 2.71 -4.33 -16.93
N PHE A 204 3.57 -5.05 -17.65
CA PHE A 204 4.61 -4.45 -18.50
C PHE A 204 4.09 -3.83 -19.79
N LEU A 205 2.96 -4.30 -20.31
CA LEU A 205 2.37 -3.76 -21.53
C LEU A 205 1.70 -2.39 -21.29
N ARG A 206 1.16 -2.16 -20.09
CA ARG A 206 0.64 -0.84 -19.66
C ARG A 206 1.75 0.17 -19.42
N ALA A 207 2.88 -0.28 -18.89
CA ALA A 207 4.00 0.58 -18.58
C ALA A 207 4.66 1.21 -19.82
N SER A 208 4.98 2.49 -19.72
CA SER A 208 5.70 3.22 -20.78
C SER A 208 7.10 2.67 -21.07
N SER A 209 7.75 2.03 -20.09
CA SER A 209 9.11 1.50 -20.22
C SER A 209 9.35 0.26 -19.36
N ILE A 210 9.81 -0.82 -20.01
CA ILE A 210 10.23 -2.06 -19.32
C ILE A 210 11.35 -1.77 -18.32
N ARG A 211 12.30 -0.88 -18.66
CA ARG A 211 13.45 -0.57 -17.80
C ARG A 211 13.07 0.26 -16.57
N ARG A 212 12.00 1.05 -16.67
CA ARG A 212 11.53 1.94 -15.59
C ARG A 212 10.28 1.39 -14.88
N PHE A 213 9.82 0.19 -15.22
CA PHE A 213 8.67 -0.42 -14.57
C PHE A 213 8.86 -0.46 -13.05
N GLY A 214 7.84 -0.04 -12.31
CA GLY A 214 7.89 0.05 -10.85
C GLY A 214 8.70 1.21 -10.29
N ARG A 215 9.32 2.08 -11.11
CA ARG A 215 10.03 3.28 -10.62
C ARG A 215 9.16 4.52 -10.80
N LYS A 216 9.15 5.42 -9.81
CA LYS A 216 8.57 6.75 -10.00
C LYS A 216 9.39 7.50 -11.05
N VAL A 217 8.69 8.16 -11.98
CA VAL A 217 9.34 9.01 -12.98
C VAL A 217 9.37 10.42 -12.42
N ARG A 218 10.57 10.99 -12.27
CA ARG A 218 10.71 12.40 -11.95
C ARG A 218 10.15 13.22 -13.11
N ARG A 219 8.98 13.83 -12.93
CA ARG A 219 8.52 14.96 -13.74
C ARG A 219 9.21 16.18 -13.12
N ASP A 220 10.00 16.90 -13.92
CA ASP A 220 10.90 17.94 -13.40
C ASP A 220 10.18 18.93 -12.47
N SER A 221 10.96 19.43 -11.51
CA SER A 221 10.59 20.15 -10.27
C SER A 221 9.81 21.47 -10.42
N THR A 222 9.06 21.66 -11.49
CA THR A 222 8.16 22.81 -11.70
C THR A 222 6.71 22.52 -11.30
N GLY A 223 6.44 21.47 -10.52
CA GLY A 223 5.11 21.25 -9.92
C GLY A 223 3.98 20.92 -10.90
N THR A 224 4.28 20.58 -12.16
CA THR A 224 3.23 20.56 -13.20
C THR A 224 2.45 19.26 -13.31
N GLY A 225 2.25 18.52 -12.21
CA GLY A 225 1.34 17.38 -12.27
C GLY A 225 1.24 16.48 -11.05
N HIS A 226 1.88 16.78 -9.92
CA HIS A 226 1.57 16.14 -8.64
C HIS A 226 0.93 17.17 -7.74
N GLU A 227 -0.14 16.79 -7.05
CA GLU A 227 -0.84 17.69 -6.13
C GLU A 227 -1.09 17.00 -4.79
N HIS A 228 -0.82 17.73 -3.71
CA HIS A 228 -0.78 17.17 -2.36
C HIS A 228 -1.80 17.85 -1.45
N ALA A 229 -2.32 17.06 -0.50
CA ALA A 229 -2.98 17.55 0.71
C ALA A 229 -2.39 16.79 1.90
N VAL A 230 -1.47 17.45 2.62
CA VAL A 230 -0.58 16.82 3.59
C VAL A 230 -0.47 17.58 4.91
N VAL A 231 -0.27 16.82 5.98
CA VAL A 231 0.26 17.26 7.26
C VAL A 231 1.72 16.83 7.34
N SER A 232 2.59 17.72 7.81
CA SER A 232 4.01 17.44 8.00
C SER A 232 4.51 17.94 9.35
N VAL A 233 5.56 17.29 9.84
CA VAL A 233 6.37 17.74 10.97
C VAL A 233 7.83 17.72 10.55
N ASN A 234 8.56 18.78 10.92
CA ASN A 234 9.97 18.97 10.62
C ASN A 234 10.64 19.77 11.74
N GLY A 235 11.97 19.85 11.71
CA GLY A 235 12.77 20.62 12.68
C GLY A 235 13.43 19.77 13.77
N ASP A 236 12.99 18.52 13.96
CA ASP A 236 13.57 17.56 14.90
C ASP A 236 14.18 16.33 14.19
N GLN A 237 14.72 15.40 14.98
CA GLN A 237 15.14 14.08 14.51
C GLN A 237 14.03 13.05 14.76
N TYR A 238 13.53 12.45 13.69
CA TYR A 238 12.45 11.46 13.78
C TYR A 238 12.98 10.06 13.50
N TYR A 239 12.56 9.10 14.31
CA TYR A 239 12.94 7.69 14.20
C TYR A 239 11.76 6.83 13.77
N GLY A 240 10.65 7.44 13.38
CA GLY A 240 9.47 6.73 12.92
C GLY A 240 8.22 7.58 12.91
N ALA A 241 7.16 7.00 12.36
CA ALA A 241 5.86 7.59 12.16
C ALA A 241 4.78 6.50 12.25
N LYS A 242 3.64 6.84 12.84
CA LYS A 242 2.48 5.96 12.95
C LYS A 242 1.20 6.74 12.67
N ALA A 243 0.27 6.12 11.94
CA ALA A 243 -1.08 6.64 11.78
C ALA A 243 -2.08 5.53 11.44
N SER A 244 -3.37 5.79 11.67
CA SER A 244 -4.46 5.05 11.04
C SER A 244 -4.94 5.80 9.81
N ILE A 245 -5.01 5.11 8.66
CA ILE A 245 -5.24 5.68 7.34
C ILE A 245 -6.56 5.16 6.79
N ASN A 246 -7.52 6.04 6.56
CA ASN A 246 -8.81 5.68 6.00
C ASN A 246 -8.68 5.23 4.53
N VAL A 247 -9.30 4.09 4.17
CA VAL A 247 -9.15 3.48 2.85
C VAL A 247 -10.42 3.69 2.01
N TRP A 248 -10.24 4.23 0.81
CA TRP A 248 -11.29 4.53 -0.17
C TRP A 248 -10.97 3.97 -1.55
N THR A 249 -11.94 4.04 -2.45
CA THR A 249 -11.76 3.72 -3.88
C THR A 249 -11.95 5.00 -4.71
N PRO A 250 -11.01 5.96 -4.66
CA PRO A 250 -11.13 7.18 -5.47
C PRO A 250 -11.17 6.83 -6.96
N SER A 251 -12.00 7.57 -7.71
CA SER A 251 -12.00 7.50 -9.17
C SER A 251 -10.73 8.14 -9.72
N VAL A 252 -10.00 7.41 -10.56
CA VAL A 252 -8.86 7.91 -11.34
C VAL A 252 -9.32 8.14 -12.77
N THR A 253 -9.19 9.37 -13.28
CA THR A 253 -9.75 9.77 -14.58
C THR A 253 -8.93 9.26 -15.76
N ASP A 254 -7.60 9.34 -15.66
CA ASP A 254 -6.68 8.92 -16.71
C ASP A 254 -5.88 7.69 -16.26
N PRO A 255 -5.73 6.64 -17.08
CA PRO A 255 -5.02 5.43 -16.67
C PRO A 255 -3.55 5.65 -16.29
N TYR A 256 -2.93 6.77 -16.69
CA TYR A 256 -1.56 7.16 -16.33
C TYR A 256 -1.48 8.08 -15.10
N GLU A 257 -2.61 8.31 -14.44
CA GLU A 257 -2.69 8.99 -13.15
C GLU A 257 -2.78 7.97 -12.01
N PHE A 258 -2.62 8.47 -10.78
CA PHE A 258 -2.89 7.72 -9.57
C PHE A 258 -3.48 8.64 -8.50
N SER A 259 -4.04 8.02 -7.48
CA SER A 259 -4.43 8.66 -6.23
C SER A 259 -3.96 7.78 -5.07
N LEU A 260 -3.30 8.39 -4.09
CA LEU A 260 -2.73 7.66 -2.96
C LEU A 260 -2.97 8.35 -1.63
N SER A 261 -2.76 7.58 -0.57
CA SER A 261 -2.75 8.03 0.81
C SER A 261 -1.65 7.30 1.57
N GLN A 262 -0.71 8.04 2.16
CA GLN A 262 0.48 7.43 2.72
C GLN A 262 1.16 8.21 3.85
N ILE A 263 2.14 7.54 4.46
CA ILE A 263 3.15 8.11 5.34
C ILE A 263 4.46 8.23 4.55
N TRP A 264 5.09 9.40 4.61
CA TRP A 264 6.45 9.62 4.13
C TRP A 264 7.40 9.82 5.31
N VAL A 265 8.49 9.05 5.33
CA VAL A 265 9.63 9.26 6.24
C VAL A 265 10.80 9.76 5.39
N ILE A 266 11.26 10.99 5.65
CA ILE A 266 12.09 11.75 4.71
C ILE A 266 13.37 12.25 5.39
N ALA A 267 14.49 12.16 4.67
CA ALA A 267 15.74 12.81 5.03
C ALA A 267 16.54 13.27 3.80
N GLY A 268 17.41 14.27 3.96
CA GLY A 268 18.19 14.85 2.86
C GLY A 268 17.47 16.02 2.17
N SER A 269 17.99 16.45 1.01
CA SER A 269 17.51 17.64 0.31
C SER A 269 16.69 17.28 -0.93
N PHE A 270 15.56 17.98 -1.11
CA PHE A 270 14.75 17.86 -2.32
C PHE A 270 15.58 18.15 -3.57
N GLY A 271 15.46 17.29 -4.59
CA GLY A 271 16.09 17.47 -5.90
C GLY A 271 17.49 16.87 -6.07
N ASN A 272 18.21 16.58 -4.98
CA ASN A 272 19.57 16.04 -5.04
C ASN A 272 19.67 14.65 -4.39
N ASP A 273 19.64 14.58 -3.07
CA ASP A 273 20.03 13.41 -2.28
C ASP A 273 18.93 12.92 -1.34
N LEU A 274 17.67 13.26 -1.65
CA LEU A 274 16.49 12.89 -0.88
C LEU A 274 16.37 11.37 -0.71
N ASN A 275 16.26 10.95 0.55
CA ASN A 275 15.90 9.60 0.95
C ASN A 275 14.43 9.59 1.38
N THR A 276 13.65 8.65 0.87
CA THR A 276 12.26 8.44 1.32
C THR A 276 12.00 6.97 1.62
N ILE A 277 11.19 6.73 2.65
CA ILE A 277 10.44 5.50 2.87
C ILE A 277 8.97 5.88 2.86
N GLU A 278 8.18 5.12 2.11
CA GLU A 278 6.79 5.41 1.81
C GLU A 278 5.95 4.16 2.02
N ALA A 279 4.85 4.28 2.76
CA ALA A 279 3.91 3.19 2.98
C ALA A 279 2.48 3.72 3.10
N GLY A 280 1.55 3.07 2.39
CA GLY A 280 0.18 3.54 2.29
C GLY A 280 -0.69 2.67 1.40
N TRP A 281 -1.78 3.24 0.90
CA TRP A 281 -2.58 2.65 -0.17
C TRP A 281 -2.63 3.56 -1.39
N GLN A 282 -2.74 2.98 -2.58
CA GLN A 282 -2.89 3.73 -3.82
C GLN A 282 -3.85 3.04 -4.79
N VAL A 283 -4.53 3.84 -5.60
CA VAL A 283 -5.24 3.41 -6.81
C VAL A 283 -4.39 3.86 -8.00
N SER A 284 -3.80 2.89 -8.72
CA SER A 284 -2.93 3.15 -9.86
C SER A 284 -3.24 2.15 -11.00
N PRO A 285 -4.09 2.55 -11.96
CA PRO A 285 -4.44 1.68 -13.09
C PRO A 285 -3.23 1.31 -13.95
N GLU A 286 -2.27 2.22 -14.13
CA GLU A 286 -1.01 1.90 -14.83
C GLU A 286 -0.29 0.73 -14.16
N LEU A 287 -0.12 0.77 -12.84
CA LEU A 287 0.67 -0.22 -12.10
C LEU A 287 -0.07 -1.55 -11.91
N TYR A 288 -1.35 -1.52 -11.55
CA TYR A 288 -2.11 -2.72 -11.15
C TYR A 288 -3.10 -3.22 -12.21
N GLY A 289 -3.54 -2.35 -13.12
CA GLY A 289 -4.49 -2.73 -14.18
C GLY A 289 -5.96 -2.66 -13.77
N ASP A 290 -6.23 -2.13 -12.58
CA ASP A 290 -7.56 -1.97 -12.00
C ASP A 290 -7.66 -0.69 -11.16
N ASN A 291 -8.81 -0.50 -10.54
CA ASN A 291 -9.12 0.65 -9.67
C ASN A 291 -9.25 0.24 -8.20
N TYR A 292 -8.71 -0.91 -7.77
CA TYR A 292 -8.75 -1.29 -6.35
C TYR A 292 -7.70 -0.48 -5.57
N PRO A 293 -7.98 -0.06 -4.32
CA PRO A 293 -6.95 0.47 -3.44
C PRO A 293 -5.99 -0.66 -3.05
N ARG A 294 -4.71 -0.46 -3.32
CA ARG A 294 -3.66 -1.47 -3.21
C ARG A 294 -2.71 -1.04 -2.09
N PHE A 295 -2.46 -1.92 -1.12
CA PHE A 295 -1.40 -1.64 -0.14
C PHE A 295 -0.08 -1.57 -0.88
N PHE A 296 0.69 -0.50 -0.68
CA PHE A 296 1.95 -0.32 -1.37
C PHE A 296 3.03 0.18 -0.45
N THR A 297 4.25 -0.04 -0.90
CA THR A 297 5.44 0.61 -0.36
C THR A 297 6.28 1.19 -1.49
N TYR A 298 7.05 2.22 -1.16
CA TYR A 298 8.09 2.77 -2.03
C TYR A 298 9.27 3.22 -1.18
N TRP A 299 10.45 3.28 -1.77
CA TRP A 299 11.61 3.91 -1.15
C TRP A 299 12.53 4.49 -2.22
N THR A 300 13.37 5.46 -1.87
CA THR A 300 14.44 5.96 -2.73
C THR A 300 15.56 6.56 -1.88
N THR A 301 16.74 6.73 -2.48
CA THR A 301 17.95 7.26 -1.84
C THR A 301 18.60 8.39 -2.63
N ASP A 302 18.06 8.70 -3.81
CA ASP A 302 18.64 9.61 -4.79
C ASP A 302 17.57 10.52 -5.41
N ALA A 303 16.59 10.94 -4.62
CA ALA A 303 15.51 11.82 -5.08
C ALA A 303 14.78 11.30 -6.33
N TYR A 304 14.44 10.00 -6.32
CA TYR A 304 13.68 9.32 -7.38
C TYR A 304 14.40 9.28 -8.74
N GLN A 305 15.73 9.41 -8.77
CA GLN A 305 16.50 9.41 -10.02
C GLN A 305 16.70 7.99 -10.56
N ALA A 306 17.29 7.10 -9.77
CA ALA A 306 17.67 5.77 -10.21
C ALA A 306 17.45 4.67 -9.18
N THR A 307 17.31 5.01 -7.89
CA THR A 307 17.16 4.04 -6.80
C THR A 307 15.72 3.84 -6.37
N GLY A 308 15.44 2.61 -5.93
CA GLY A 308 14.15 2.22 -5.39
C GLY A 308 13.08 1.89 -6.44
N CYS A 309 11.97 1.35 -5.95
CA CYS A 309 10.82 0.96 -6.74
C CYS A 309 9.61 0.71 -5.83
N TYR A 310 8.44 0.56 -6.44
CA TYR A 310 7.24 0.09 -5.80
C TYR A 310 7.37 -1.36 -5.33
N ASN A 311 6.90 -1.62 -4.12
CA ASN A 311 6.67 -2.94 -3.57
C ASN A 311 7.95 -3.80 -3.63
N LEU A 312 7.81 -5.04 -4.09
CA LEU A 312 8.91 -6.01 -4.26
C LEU A 312 9.40 -6.10 -5.70
N LEU A 313 9.17 -5.07 -6.54
CA LEU A 313 9.57 -5.06 -7.96
C LEU A 313 11.10 -4.92 -8.15
N CYS A 314 11.82 -4.64 -7.07
CA CYS A 314 13.27 -4.58 -6.98
C CYS A 314 13.71 -4.99 -5.57
N SER A 315 14.98 -5.32 -5.41
CA SER A 315 15.54 -5.65 -4.10
C SER A 315 15.66 -4.40 -3.23
N GLY A 316 15.38 -4.53 -1.93
CA GLY A 316 15.51 -3.43 -0.96
C GLY A 316 14.65 -3.61 0.29
N PHE A 317 13.50 -4.25 0.17
CA PHE A 317 12.65 -4.57 1.31
C PHE A 317 12.68 -6.06 1.61
N VAL A 318 12.93 -6.43 2.87
CA VAL A 318 12.90 -7.82 3.34
C VAL A 318 11.56 -8.07 4.04
N GLN A 319 10.67 -8.82 3.39
CA GLN A 319 9.40 -9.24 3.99
C GLN A 319 9.62 -10.41 4.96
N THR A 320 8.88 -10.43 6.07
CA THR A 320 9.10 -11.38 7.18
C THR A 320 7.89 -12.22 7.55
N ASN A 321 6.69 -11.85 7.12
CA ASN A 321 5.45 -12.59 7.42
C ASN A 321 4.82 -13.22 6.16
N ASN A 322 3.95 -14.19 6.40
CA ASN A 322 3.18 -14.93 5.39
C ASN A 322 1.71 -14.47 5.23
N ARG A 323 1.32 -13.34 5.83
CA ARG A 323 -0.08 -12.90 5.97
C ARG A 323 -0.45 -11.66 5.14
N ILE A 324 0.51 -10.83 4.73
CA ILE A 324 0.26 -9.62 3.92
C ILE A 324 1.09 -9.65 2.65
N ALA A 325 0.43 -9.52 1.51
CA ALA A 325 1.05 -9.36 0.20
C ALA A 325 1.14 -7.88 -0.17
N ILE A 326 2.35 -7.33 -0.27
CA ILE A 326 2.52 -5.94 -0.75
C ILE A 326 2.08 -5.85 -2.21
N GLY A 327 1.23 -4.89 -2.53
CA GLY A 327 0.60 -4.71 -3.84
C GLY A 327 -0.76 -5.39 -4.00
N ALA A 328 -1.24 -6.17 -3.03
CA ALA A 328 -2.57 -6.77 -3.10
C ALA A 328 -3.68 -5.78 -2.68
N ALA A 329 -4.89 -6.03 -3.19
CA ALA A 329 -6.07 -5.20 -2.96
C ALA A 329 -6.49 -5.23 -1.50
N ILE A 330 -6.81 -4.06 -0.95
CA ILE A 330 -7.31 -3.91 0.41
C ILE A 330 -8.83 -4.11 0.43
N SER A 331 -9.29 -4.89 1.40
CA SER A 331 -10.71 -5.15 1.68
C SER A 331 -10.91 -5.26 3.20
N PRO A 332 -12.02 -4.74 3.78
CA PRO A 332 -13.09 -3.98 3.14
C PRO A 332 -12.67 -2.53 2.80
N ARG A 333 -13.58 -1.75 2.21
CA ARG A 333 -13.33 -0.35 1.79
C ARG A 333 -14.42 0.56 2.34
N SER A 334 -14.08 1.83 2.57
CA SER A 334 -15.04 2.82 3.08
C SER A 334 -16.13 3.15 2.05
N ILE A 335 -17.32 3.46 2.56
CA ILE A 335 -18.49 3.83 1.76
C ILE A 335 -19.01 5.19 2.25
N TYR A 336 -19.36 6.07 1.31
CA TYR A 336 -19.90 7.40 1.61
C TYR A 336 -21.17 7.31 2.45
N ASN A 337 -21.21 8.08 3.53
CA ASN A 337 -22.28 8.12 4.51
C ASN A 337 -22.61 6.76 5.16
N ALA A 338 -21.66 5.83 5.19
CA ALA A 338 -21.84 4.48 5.73
C ALA A 338 -20.59 4.03 6.52
N ARG A 339 -20.33 2.71 6.57
CA ARG A 339 -19.20 2.15 7.30
C ARG A 339 -17.88 2.61 6.65
N GLN A 340 -16.98 3.10 7.49
CA GLN A 340 -15.61 3.44 7.10
C GLN A 340 -14.64 2.43 7.71
N PHE A 341 -13.53 2.23 7.01
CA PHE A 341 -12.47 1.31 7.38
C PHE A 341 -11.12 2.01 7.21
N ASP A 342 -10.21 1.79 8.15
CA ASP A 342 -8.86 2.30 8.11
C ASP A 342 -7.83 1.21 8.40
N ILE A 343 -6.62 1.41 7.90
CA ILE A 343 -5.46 0.55 8.16
C ILE A 343 -4.50 1.27 9.10
N GLY A 344 -3.99 0.58 10.11
CA GLY A 344 -2.87 1.07 10.91
C GLY A 344 -1.56 0.86 10.16
N LEU A 345 -0.70 1.88 10.08
CA LEU A 345 0.67 1.73 9.60
C LEU A 345 1.64 2.35 10.62
N MET A 346 2.76 1.67 10.83
CA MET A 346 3.88 2.20 11.60
C MET A 346 5.19 1.89 10.87
N VAL A 347 5.98 2.92 10.63
CA VAL A 347 7.36 2.80 10.15
C VAL A 347 8.27 3.32 11.24
N TRP A 348 9.23 2.55 11.71
CA TRP A 348 10.18 3.01 12.72
C TRP A 348 11.54 2.36 12.57
N LYS A 349 12.56 3.03 13.09
CA LYS A 349 13.94 2.57 13.08
C LYS A 349 14.20 1.74 14.33
N ASP A 350 14.53 0.47 14.13
CA ASP A 350 14.93 -0.45 15.20
C ASP A 350 16.19 0.06 15.91
N PRO A 351 16.15 0.30 17.24
CA PRO A 351 17.32 0.74 18.00
C PRO A 351 18.48 -0.26 17.98
N LYS A 352 18.20 -1.56 17.81
CA LYS A 352 19.21 -2.62 17.89
C LYS A 352 20.03 -2.76 16.61
N HIS A 353 19.37 -2.85 15.45
CA HIS A 353 20.06 -3.07 14.16
C HIS A 353 20.03 -1.83 13.24
N GLY A 354 19.26 -0.80 13.60
CA GLY A 354 19.12 0.44 12.82
C GLY A 354 18.28 0.31 11.56
N HIS A 355 17.65 -0.84 11.31
CA HIS A 355 16.80 -1.07 10.14
C HIS A 355 15.43 -0.41 10.33
N TRP A 356 14.81 0.02 9.23
CA TRP A 356 13.46 0.59 9.27
C TRP A 356 12.44 -0.50 9.11
N TRP A 357 11.65 -0.76 10.14
CA TRP A 357 10.60 -1.77 10.14
C TRP A 357 9.25 -1.17 9.76
N LEU A 358 8.44 -1.97 9.09
CA LEU A 358 7.07 -1.68 8.71
C LEU A 358 6.13 -2.63 9.44
N GLU A 359 5.16 -2.06 10.13
CA GLU A 359 4.04 -2.76 10.73
C GLU A 359 2.73 -2.35 10.07
N PHE A 360 1.84 -3.33 9.92
CA PHE A 360 0.51 -3.17 9.34
C PHE A 360 -0.56 -3.62 10.35
N GLY A 361 -1.65 -2.85 10.44
CA GLY A 361 -2.76 -3.11 11.34
C GLY A 361 -2.35 -3.07 12.81
N SER A 362 -2.86 -4.02 13.58
CA SER A 362 -2.69 -4.12 15.04
C SER A 362 -1.51 -5.01 15.43
N GLY A 363 -0.32 -4.76 14.87
CA GLY A 363 0.92 -5.44 15.28
C GLY A 363 1.55 -6.39 14.26
N LEU A 364 1.02 -6.51 13.03
CA LEU A 364 1.60 -7.43 12.05
C LEU A 364 2.85 -6.85 11.41
N LEU A 365 4.00 -7.44 11.72
CA LEU A 365 5.29 -7.04 11.13
C LEU A 365 5.36 -7.43 9.65
N VAL A 366 5.37 -6.44 8.77
CA VAL A 366 5.47 -6.65 7.33
C VAL A 366 6.90 -7.09 6.98
N GLY A 367 7.87 -6.31 7.44
CA GLY A 367 9.28 -6.49 7.08
C GLY A 367 10.07 -5.23 7.35
N TYR A 368 11.25 -5.12 6.73
CA TYR A 368 12.14 -3.98 6.96
C TYR A 368 12.94 -3.56 5.73
N TRP A 369 13.32 -2.29 5.70
CA TRP A 369 14.36 -1.75 4.85
C TRP A 369 15.69 -1.71 5.62
N PRO A 370 16.73 -2.41 5.15
CA PRO A 370 18.05 -2.36 5.75
C PRO A 370 18.64 -0.95 5.73
N ALA A 371 19.27 -0.56 6.84
CA ALA A 371 19.82 0.79 7.03
C ALA A 371 20.88 1.17 5.98
N TYR A 372 21.65 0.20 5.50
CA TYR A 372 22.74 0.44 4.54
C TYR A 372 22.25 0.87 3.16
N LEU A 373 20.95 0.72 2.86
CA LEU A 373 20.37 1.25 1.63
C LEU A 373 20.46 2.77 1.60
N PHE A 374 20.36 3.40 2.77
CA PHE A 374 20.18 4.84 2.89
C PHE A 374 21.48 5.57 3.18
N SER A 375 21.56 6.82 2.69
CA SER A 375 22.60 7.77 3.07
C SER A 375 22.18 8.53 4.32
N HIS A 376 21.05 9.24 4.25
CA HIS A 376 20.54 10.10 5.32
C HIS A 376 19.66 9.35 6.32
N LEU A 377 18.70 8.56 5.82
CA LEU A 377 17.81 7.75 6.67
C LEU A 377 18.57 6.64 7.43
N ARG A 378 19.86 6.43 7.13
CA ARG A 378 20.73 5.57 7.94
C ARG A 378 20.81 6.04 9.40
N ASN A 379 20.74 7.35 9.63
CA ASN A 379 20.82 7.96 10.95
C ASN A 379 19.42 8.19 11.53
N HIS A 380 18.67 9.12 10.94
CA HIS A 380 17.33 9.52 11.34
C HIS A 380 16.61 10.21 10.16
N ALA A 381 15.30 10.39 10.29
CA ALA A 381 14.52 11.27 9.43
C ALA A 381 14.61 12.72 9.91
N SER A 382 14.47 13.67 8.99
CA SER A 382 14.39 15.11 9.28
C SER A 382 12.98 15.68 9.04
N MET A 383 12.11 14.89 8.42
CA MET A 383 10.71 15.24 8.17
C MET A 383 9.86 13.98 8.10
N VAL A 384 8.64 14.08 8.62
CA VAL A 384 7.57 13.09 8.41
C VAL A 384 6.38 13.80 7.77
N GLN A 385 5.76 13.16 6.77
CA GLN A 385 4.53 13.64 6.16
C GLN A 385 3.44 12.57 6.19
N PHE A 386 2.19 13.00 6.23
CA PHE A 386 0.97 12.20 6.21
C PHE A 386 -0.02 12.86 5.25
N GLY A 387 -0.68 12.11 4.38
CA GLY A 387 -1.70 12.69 3.51
C GLY A 387 -1.83 12.04 2.16
N GLY A 388 -2.46 12.77 1.24
CA GLY A 388 -2.78 12.33 -0.10
C GLY A 388 -1.94 13.00 -1.18
N GLU A 389 -1.75 12.29 -2.27
CA GLU A 389 -1.10 12.75 -3.49
C GLU A 389 -1.90 12.21 -4.69
N ILE A 390 -2.08 13.05 -5.71
CA ILE A 390 -2.62 12.64 -7.01
C ILE A 390 -1.70 13.08 -8.13
N VAL A 391 -1.87 12.46 -9.29
CA VAL A 391 -1.31 12.98 -10.54
C VAL A 391 -2.38 13.72 -11.33
N ASN A 392 -2.09 14.97 -11.70
CA ASN A 392 -2.85 15.78 -12.64
C ASN A 392 -2.11 15.83 -13.98
N SER A 393 -2.47 14.95 -14.91
CA SER A 393 -1.87 14.87 -16.24
C SER A 393 -2.32 15.99 -17.18
N ARG A 394 -3.47 16.61 -16.88
CA ARG A 394 -4.17 17.55 -17.78
C ARG A 394 -4.33 17.02 -19.20
N SER A 395 -4.52 15.71 -19.38
CA SER A 395 -4.57 15.06 -20.71
C SER A 395 -5.65 15.62 -21.66
N ARG A 396 -6.65 16.30 -21.11
CA ARG A 396 -7.74 16.96 -21.85
C ARG A 396 -7.63 18.49 -21.90
N GLY A 397 -6.52 19.06 -21.46
CA GLY A 397 -6.26 20.51 -21.46
C GLY A 397 -6.82 21.27 -20.24
N TYR A 398 -7.44 20.57 -19.29
CA TYR A 398 -8.00 21.13 -18.05
C TYR A 398 -7.62 20.24 -16.84
N HIS A 399 -7.95 20.67 -15.62
CA HIS A 399 -7.60 19.91 -14.42
C HIS A 399 -8.23 18.51 -14.40
N THR A 400 -7.49 17.49 -13.95
CA THR A 400 -8.02 16.13 -13.84
C THR A 400 -9.24 16.02 -12.91
N GLY A 401 -10.16 15.11 -13.22
CA GLY A 401 -11.24 14.69 -12.31
C GLY A 401 -10.81 13.57 -11.35
N THR A 402 -9.52 13.24 -11.29
CA THR A 402 -9.00 12.24 -10.35
C THR A 402 -9.27 12.68 -8.92
N GLN A 403 -9.89 11.80 -8.14
CA GLN A 403 -10.29 12.07 -6.77
C GLN A 403 -9.13 11.84 -5.81
N MET A 404 -9.03 12.64 -4.75
CA MET A 404 -8.14 12.37 -3.62
C MET A 404 -8.94 11.88 -2.41
N GLY A 405 -8.43 10.86 -1.72
CA GLY A 405 -9.08 10.29 -0.53
C GLY A 405 -10.45 9.71 -0.90
N SER A 406 -11.52 10.28 -0.34
CA SER A 406 -12.89 9.86 -0.63
C SER A 406 -13.50 10.51 -1.88
N GLY A 407 -12.81 11.50 -2.47
CA GLY A 407 -13.38 12.37 -3.51
C GLY A 407 -14.19 13.55 -2.97
N HIS A 408 -14.25 13.72 -1.65
CA HIS A 408 -14.97 14.80 -0.96
C HIS A 408 -14.03 15.70 -0.17
N PHE A 409 -14.43 16.96 -0.01
CA PHE A 409 -13.65 17.94 0.76
C PHE A 409 -13.68 17.64 2.27
N ALA A 410 -12.62 18.06 2.95
CA ALA A 410 -12.36 17.86 4.37
C ALA A 410 -13.47 18.41 5.27
N GLU A 411 -14.18 19.45 4.84
CA GLU A 411 -15.29 20.05 5.57
C GLU A 411 -16.47 19.08 5.80
N GLU A 412 -16.62 18.06 4.96
CA GLU A 412 -17.71 17.07 5.11
C GLU A 412 -17.52 16.12 6.30
N GLY A 413 -16.29 15.98 6.80
CA GLY A 413 -15.97 15.25 8.03
C GLY A 413 -16.23 13.73 7.99
N PHE A 414 -16.37 13.13 9.18
CA PHE A 414 -16.49 11.67 9.34
C PHE A 414 -17.65 11.08 8.53
N ARG A 415 -17.48 9.86 8.04
CA ARG A 415 -18.37 9.15 7.09
C ARG A 415 -18.36 9.65 5.66
N LYS A 416 -17.76 10.82 5.37
CA LYS A 416 -17.84 11.46 4.05
C LYS A 416 -16.46 11.80 3.48
N ALA A 417 -15.66 12.55 4.23
CA ALA A 417 -14.27 12.85 3.90
C ALA A 417 -13.34 11.68 4.26
N ALA A 418 -12.19 11.60 3.60
CA ALA A 418 -11.10 10.72 4.04
C ALA A 418 -10.39 11.35 5.24
N TYR A 419 -9.78 10.51 6.07
CA TYR A 419 -9.06 10.96 7.25
C TYR A 419 -7.78 10.17 7.51
N PHE A 420 -6.88 10.82 8.26
CA PHE A 420 -5.90 10.13 9.08
C PHE A 420 -6.22 10.44 10.54
N ARG A 421 -5.98 9.47 11.43
CA ARG A 421 -6.11 9.64 12.88
C ARG A 421 -4.97 8.94 13.61
N ASN A 422 -4.84 9.24 14.90
CA ASN A 422 -3.78 8.71 15.76
C ASN A 422 -2.39 8.98 15.18
N LEU A 423 -2.17 10.18 14.63
CA LEU A 423 -0.86 10.56 14.11
C LEU A 423 0.13 10.62 15.27
N GLN A 424 1.26 9.92 15.12
CA GLN A 424 2.35 9.89 16.09
C GLN A 424 3.70 9.80 15.38
N VAL A 425 4.77 10.21 16.07
CA VAL A 425 6.17 10.06 15.65
C VAL A 425 6.96 9.27 16.68
N VAL A 426 8.11 8.73 16.29
CA VAL A 426 9.03 8.04 17.20
C VAL A 426 10.25 8.91 17.45
N ASP A 427 10.64 9.05 18.72
CA ASP A 427 11.83 9.80 19.13
C ASP A 427 13.10 8.91 19.20
N TRP A 428 14.22 9.53 19.57
CA TRP A 428 15.53 8.86 19.66
C TRP A 428 15.62 7.78 20.76
N ASP A 429 14.77 7.85 21.78
CA ASP A 429 14.70 6.88 22.90
C ASP A 429 13.57 5.85 22.68
N ASN A 430 13.14 5.71 21.42
CA ASN A 430 12.13 4.76 20.97
C ASN A 430 10.78 4.95 21.69
N ASN A 431 10.38 6.19 21.96
CA ASN A 431 9.06 6.55 22.50
C ASN A 431 8.10 6.96 21.38
N LEU A 432 6.85 6.51 21.48
CA LEU A 432 5.77 6.90 20.58
C LEU A 432 5.13 8.20 21.09
N LEU A 433 5.29 9.29 20.36
CA LEU A 433 4.88 10.64 20.78
C LEU A 433 3.79 11.22 19.87
N PRO A 434 2.85 12.02 20.41
CA PRO A 434 1.96 12.81 19.57
C PRO A 434 2.76 13.83 18.74
N LEU A 435 2.18 14.27 17.62
CA LEU A 435 2.82 15.30 16.80
C LEU A 435 2.86 16.64 17.55
N SER A 436 4.01 17.31 17.45
CA SER A 436 4.20 18.72 17.76
C SER A 436 4.67 19.45 16.50
N ASN A 437 4.53 20.78 16.44
CA ASN A 437 4.96 21.60 15.29
C ASN A 437 4.35 21.16 13.95
N ILE A 438 3.02 21.03 13.93
CA ILE A 438 2.26 20.56 12.77
C ILE A 438 2.18 21.65 11.70
N HIS A 439 2.59 21.31 10.48
CA HIS A 439 2.41 22.12 9.27
C HIS A 439 1.40 21.46 8.35
N GLN A 440 0.43 22.22 7.84
CA GLN A 440 -0.53 21.74 6.84
C GLN A 440 -0.31 22.41 5.50
N LEU A 441 -0.47 21.65 4.41
CA LEU A 441 -0.33 22.12 3.04
C LEU A 441 -1.40 21.47 2.16
N ALA A 442 -2.04 22.27 1.32
CA ALA A 442 -2.80 21.81 0.17
C ALA A 442 -2.38 22.64 -1.04
N ASP A 443 -1.79 22.01 -2.06
CA ASP A 443 -1.21 22.73 -3.21
C ASP A 443 -2.29 23.54 -3.97
N HIS A 444 -3.48 22.93 -4.14
CA HIS A 444 -4.64 23.58 -4.74
C HIS A 444 -5.89 23.32 -3.91
N SER A 445 -6.12 24.15 -2.89
CA SER A 445 -7.23 24.00 -1.93
C SER A 445 -8.62 23.95 -2.55
N ASN A 446 -8.82 24.52 -3.74
CA ASN A 446 -10.11 24.44 -4.44
C ASN A 446 -10.36 23.09 -5.13
N CYS A 447 -9.31 22.30 -5.34
CA CYS A 447 -9.35 20.98 -5.98
C CYS A 447 -9.35 19.88 -4.91
N TYR A 448 -8.47 20.04 -3.91
CA TYR A 448 -8.31 19.17 -2.75
C TYR A 448 -7.93 19.99 -1.53
N ASP A 449 -8.61 19.79 -0.40
CA ASP A 449 -8.35 20.53 0.83
C ASP A 449 -7.98 19.59 1.99
N ILE A 450 -7.61 20.22 3.11
CA ILE A 450 -7.22 19.54 4.34
C ILE A 450 -7.63 20.35 5.56
N ARG A 451 -8.07 19.67 6.61
CA ARG A 451 -8.45 20.29 7.89
C ARG A 451 -7.97 19.46 9.07
N VAL A 452 -7.04 20.01 9.84
CA VAL A 452 -6.47 19.39 11.04
C VAL A 452 -7.40 19.58 12.24
N GLY A 453 -7.44 18.58 13.12
CA GLY A 453 -8.11 18.62 14.40
C GLY A 453 -7.40 17.77 15.45
N SER A 454 -7.84 17.90 16.70
CA SER A 454 -7.34 17.07 17.81
C SER A 454 -8.47 16.80 18.81
N ASN A 455 -8.54 15.57 19.32
CA ASN A 455 -9.40 15.20 20.44
C ASN A 455 -8.87 13.93 21.14
N ASN A 456 -9.44 13.59 22.29
CA ASN A 456 -8.98 12.45 23.11
C ASN A 456 -9.24 11.07 22.48
N VAL A 457 -10.11 10.98 21.46
CA VAL A 457 -10.50 9.69 20.85
C VAL A 457 -9.66 9.39 19.60
N TRP A 458 -9.37 10.41 18.80
CA TRP A 458 -8.66 10.30 17.52
C TRP A 458 -7.22 10.80 17.60
N GLY A 459 -6.79 11.30 18.77
CA GLY A 459 -5.52 11.99 18.94
C GLY A 459 -5.45 13.21 18.02
N THR A 460 -4.27 13.49 17.48
CA THR A 460 -4.11 14.37 16.32
C THR A 460 -4.67 13.64 15.09
N TYR A 461 -5.52 14.33 14.32
CA TYR A 461 -6.15 13.80 13.11
C TYR A 461 -6.33 14.91 12.07
N PHE A 462 -6.63 14.52 10.84
CA PHE A 462 -7.09 15.47 9.83
C PHE A 462 -8.07 14.80 8.87
N TYR A 463 -8.98 15.60 8.32
CA TYR A 463 -9.73 15.25 7.13
C TYR A 463 -9.05 15.83 5.90
N TYR A 464 -9.12 15.11 4.78
CA TYR A 464 -8.54 15.56 3.51
C TYR A 464 -9.28 14.94 2.33
N GLY A 465 -9.11 15.54 1.16
CA GLY A 465 -9.59 14.98 -0.09
C GLY A 465 -10.18 16.04 -1.00
N GLY A 466 -10.82 15.59 -2.07
CA GLY A 466 -11.54 16.45 -2.99
C GLY A 466 -11.81 15.76 -4.31
N PRO A 467 -12.74 16.31 -5.11
CA PRO A 467 -13.17 15.70 -6.36
C PRO A 467 -12.19 15.92 -7.51
N GLY A 468 -11.12 16.70 -7.30
CA GLY A 468 -10.31 17.23 -8.39
C GLY A 468 -11.09 18.31 -9.13
N ARG A 469 -11.31 18.12 -10.43
CA ARG A 469 -12.01 19.08 -11.27
C ARG A 469 -13.41 19.41 -10.76
N ASN A 470 -13.69 20.70 -10.54
CA ASN A 470 -14.99 21.20 -10.12
C ASN A 470 -15.15 22.68 -10.49
N VAL A 471 -16.28 23.31 -10.12
CA VAL A 471 -16.55 24.73 -10.48
C VAL A 471 -15.52 25.73 -9.93
N ARG A 472 -14.86 25.42 -8.80
CA ARG A 472 -13.78 26.22 -8.20
C ARG A 472 -12.38 25.77 -8.67
N CYS A 473 -12.30 24.67 -9.41
CA CYS A 473 -11.07 24.07 -9.93
C CYS A 473 -11.31 23.53 -11.37
N PRO A 474 -11.30 24.41 -12.38
CA PRO A 474 -11.82 24.10 -13.72
C PRO A 474 -10.97 23.20 -14.62
#